data_AF-A0AA38CWT3-F1
#
_entry.id   AF-A0AA38CWT3-F1
#
_cell.length_a   1.000
_cell.length_b   1.000
_cell.length_c   1.000
_cell.angle_alpha   90.00
_cell.angle_beta   90.00
_cell.angle_gamma   90.00
#
_symmetry.space_group_name_H-M   'P 1'
#
loop_
_entity.id
_entity.type
_entity.pdbx_description
1 polymer ?
#
loop_
_entity_poly.entity_id
_entity_poly.type
_entity_poly.pdbx_seq_one_letter_code
_entity_poly.pdbx_strand_id
1 'polypeptide(L)'
;MKTSDTELLTEAGQEITYSFEVTNTGNVTITDAAPVEAAFSGTGELSGFTPATATLAPGDVVTFTATYTATQADVDAGELTNTATATGTPPPGTELPPVPPSDVDIPGERTPGLLVTKTSDAELLTTAGQEITYTFAVLNTGNVTITDAVPVETAFSGSGS
;
A
#
# COMPACT_ATOMS: atom_id res chain seq x y z
N MET A 1 -10.76 -15.57 10.42
CA MET A 1 -9.33 -15.28 10.24
C MET A 1 -9.17 -14.33 9.06
N LYS A 2 -8.28 -13.34 9.15
CA LYS A 2 -7.94 -12.45 8.04
C LYS A 2 -6.53 -12.76 7.54
N THR A 3 -6.33 -12.79 6.23
CA THR A 3 -5.02 -12.98 5.58
C THR A 3 -4.92 -12.11 4.33
N SER A 4 -3.70 -11.97 3.81
CA SER A 4 -3.43 -11.37 2.51
C SER A 4 -2.64 -12.36 1.64
N ASP A 5 -2.75 -12.22 0.32
CA ASP A 5 -1.86 -12.87 -0.66
C ASP A 5 -0.49 -12.17 -0.78
N THR A 6 -0.36 -11.00 -0.17
CA THR A 6 0.81 -10.14 -0.23
C THR A 6 1.53 -10.12 1.11
N GLU A 7 2.80 -10.51 1.10
CA GLU A 7 3.65 -10.50 2.31
C GLU A 7 4.50 -9.22 2.43
N LEU A 8 4.70 -8.49 1.33
CA LEU A 8 5.54 -7.30 1.27
C LEU A 8 4.98 -6.30 0.25
N LEU A 9 4.87 -5.05 0.67
CA LEU A 9 4.49 -3.93 -0.20
C LEU A 9 5.76 -3.28 -0.78
N THR A 10 5.89 -3.26 -2.11
CA THR A 10 7.11 -2.75 -2.77
C THR A 10 6.86 -1.58 -3.72
N GLU A 11 5.63 -1.40 -4.22
CA GLU A 11 5.34 -0.34 -5.19
C GLU A 11 3.88 0.12 -5.17
N ALA A 12 3.65 1.34 -5.63
CA ALA A 12 2.32 1.85 -5.88
C ALA A 12 1.71 1.14 -7.09
N GLY A 13 0.41 0.87 -7.04
CA GLY A 13 -0.30 0.09 -8.05
C GLY A 13 -0.29 -1.42 -7.81
N GLN A 14 0.45 -1.92 -6.81
CA GLN A 14 0.41 -3.32 -6.42
C GLN A 14 -1.00 -3.71 -5.95
N GLU A 15 -1.59 -4.73 -6.58
CA GLU A 15 -2.88 -5.28 -6.18
C GLU A 15 -2.70 -6.27 -5.02
N ILE A 16 -3.49 -6.11 -3.98
CA ILE A 16 -3.49 -6.93 -2.77
C ILE A 16 -4.87 -7.56 -2.63
N THR A 17 -4.92 -8.89 -2.50
CA THR A 17 -6.17 -9.61 -2.19
C THR A 17 -6.20 -9.99 -0.72
N TYR A 18 -7.18 -9.47 0.01
CA TYR A 18 -7.49 -9.90 1.37
C TYR A 18 -8.48 -11.04 1.35
N SER A 19 -8.24 -12.05 2.20
CA SER A 19 -9.16 -13.16 2.48
C SER A 19 -9.66 -13.09 3.91
N PHE A 20 -10.96 -13.27 4.10
CA PHE A 20 -11.65 -13.19 5.37
C PHE A 20 -12.46 -14.47 5.58
N GLU A 21 -11.98 -15.33 6.47
CA GLU A 21 -12.67 -16.54 6.86
C GLU A 21 -13.63 -16.25 8.03
N VAL A 22 -14.93 -16.38 7.77
CA VAL A 22 -16.00 -16.25 8.77
C VAL A 22 -16.53 -17.63 9.10
N THR A 23 -16.53 -17.98 10.38
CA THR A 23 -17.00 -19.28 10.89
C THR A 23 -18.17 -19.07 11.85
N ASN A 24 -19.25 -19.84 11.69
CA ASN A 24 -20.30 -19.91 12.68
C ASN A 24 -19.93 -20.91 13.77
N THR A 25 -19.45 -20.41 14.91
CA THR A 25 -19.06 -21.22 16.08
C THR A 25 -20.22 -21.51 17.04
N GLY A 26 -21.41 -20.99 16.75
CA GLY A 26 -22.62 -21.18 17.53
C GLY A 26 -23.36 -22.48 17.17
N ASN A 27 -24.58 -22.60 17.72
CA ASN A 27 -25.48 -23.74 17.50
C ASN A 27 -26.76 -23.38 16.74
N VAL A 28 -26.86 -22.16 16.21
CA VAL A 28 -27.97 -21.68 15.37
C VAL A 28 -27.44 -21.19 14.03
N THR A 29 -28.25 -21.26 12.98
CA THR A 29 -27.90 -20.70 11.66
C THR A 29 -27.85 -19.18 11.71
N ILE A 30 -26.82 -18.59 11.11
CA ILE A 30 -26.64 -17.13 10.96
C ILE A 30 -26.88 -16.77 9.49
N THR A 31 -27.80 -15.84 9.20
CA THR A 31 -28.00 -15.27 7.87
C THR A 31 -27.26 -13.95 7.73
N ASP A 32 -27.08 -13.48 6.49
CA ASP A 32 -26.45 -12.19 6.19
C ASP A 32 -25.08 -12.00 6.85
N ALA A 33 -24.34 -13.10 7.05
CA ALA A 33 -23.02 -13.05 7.62
C ALA A 33 -22.07 -12.41 6.63
N ALA A 34 -21.27 -11.45 7.10
CA ALA A 34 -20.28 -10.76 6.27
C ALA A 34 -19.13 -10.21 7.14
N PRO A 35 -17.93 -10.06 6.57
CA PRO A 35 -16.88 -9.27 7.19
C PRO A 35 -17.32 -7.80 7.32
N VAL A 36 -16.82 -7.13 8.34
CA VAL A 36 -16.96 -5.68 8.51
C VAL A 36 -15.59 -5.09 8.76
N GLU A 37 -15.17 -4.21 7.85
CA GLU A 37 -13.91 -3.49 8.00
C GLU A 37 -13.97 -2.57 9.23
N ALA A 38 -12.93 -2.60 10.07
CA ALA A 38 -12.88 -1.83 11.31
C ALA A 38 -11.84 -0.71 11.24
N ALA A 39 -10.59 -1.04 10.97
CA ALA A 39 -9.50 -0.07 10.80
C ALA A 39 -8.63 -0.48 9.62
N PHE A 40 -8.34 0.47 8.74
CA PHE A 40 -7.51 0.24 7.57
C PHE A 40 -6.58 1.44 7.39
N SER A 41 -5.27 1.17 7.27
CA SER A 41 -4.27 2.24 7.09
C SER A 41 -4.10 2.68 5.64
N GLY A 42 -4.65 1.90 4.69
CA GLY A 42 -4.56 2.21 3.27
C GLY A 42 -5.25 3.52 2.93
N THR A 43 -4.61 4.30 2.06
CA THR A 43 -5.07 5.64 1.66
C THR A 43 -5.96 5.63 0.40
N GLY A 44 -6.10 4.47 -0.25
CA GLY A 44 -7.02 4.24 -1.37
C GLY A 44 -8.38 3.64 -0.94
N GLU A 45 -9.11 3.10 -1.91
CA GLU A 45 -10.41 2.42 -1.68
C GLU A 45 -10.25 0.89 -1.67
N LEU A 46 -10.75 0.24 -0.62
CA LEU A 46 -10.88 -1.22 -0.55
C LEU A 46 -12.15 -1.64 -1.32
N SER A 47 -12.07 -2.69 -2.13
CA SER A 47 -13.23 -3.20 -2.86
C SER A 47 -14.32 -3.72 -1.92
N GLY A 48 -15.54 -3.89 -2.46
CA GLY A 48 -16.57 -4.67 -1.77
C GLY A 48 -16.19 -6.14 -1.58
N PHE A 49 -16.79 -6.78 -0.59
CA PHE A 49 -16.59 -8.21 -0.31
C PHE A 49 -17.27 -9.10 -1.36
N THR A 50 -16.62 -10.21 -1.70
CA THR A 50 -17.18 -11.29 -2.52
C THR A 50 -17.08 -12.63 -1.79
N PRO A 51 -18.20 -13.34 -1.53
CA PRO A 51 -19.59 -12.88 -1.73
C PRO A 51 -19.92 -11.66 -0.86
N ALA A 52 -21.03 -10.96 -1.10
CA ALA A 52 -21.40 -9.81 -0.27
C ALA A 52 -21.86 -10.23 1.14
N THR A 53 -22.61 -11.32 1.23
CA THR A 53 -23.05 -11.96 2.46
C THR A 53 -23.16 -13.48 2.26
N ALA A 54 -23.29 -14.23 3.35
CA ALA A 54 -23.56 -15.66 3.31
C ALA A 54 -24.49 -16.12 4.45
N THR A 55 -25.09 -17.30 4.29
CA THR A 55 -25.81 -17.99 5.37
C THR A 55 -24.97 -19.16 5.84
N LEU A 56 -24.69 -19.24 7.14
CA LEU A 56 -23.83 -20.24 7.76
C LEU A 56 -24.63 -21.05 8.78
N ALA A 57 -24.78 -22.35 8.55
CA ALA A 57 -25.24 -23.28 9.57
C ALA A 57 -24.18 -23.44 10.68
N PRO A 58 -24.52 -24.03 11.83
CA PRO A 58 -23.54 -24.33 12.88
C PRO A 58 -22.34 -25.12 12.34
N GLY A 59 -21.14 -24.58 12.55
CA GLY A 59 -19.88 -25.16 12.08
C GLY A 59 -19.50 -24.82 10.63
N ASP A 60 -20.37 -24.14 9.87
CA ASP A 60 -20.03 -23.71 8.50
C ASP A 60 -18.98 -22.61 8.51
N VAL A 61 -18.19 -22.59 7.44
CA VAL A 61 -17.14 -21.62 7.17
C VAL A 61 -17.33 -21.07 5.76
N VAL A 62 -17.22 -19.75 5.60
CA VAL A 62 -17.19 -19.08 4.30
C VAL A 62 -16.00 -18.14 4.24
N THR A 63 -15.28 -18.18 3.11
CA THR A 63 -14.24 -17.21 2.79
C THR A 63 -14.82 -16.10 1.93
N PHE A 64 -14.56 -14.87 2.35
CA PHE A 64 -14.86 -13.64 1.62
C PHE A 64 -13.55 -13.05 1.11
N THR A 65 -13.58 -12.37 -0.04
CA THR A 65 -12.41 -11.67 -0.58
C THR A 65 -12.70 -10.20 -0.84
N ALA A 66 -11.70 -9.35 -0.68
CA ALA A 66 -11.70 -7.96 -1.13
C ALA A 66 -10.33 -7.61 -1.69
N THR A 67 -10.27 -6.76 -2.71
CA THR A 67 -9.02 -6.31 -3.32
C THR A 67 -8.73 -4.85 -2.99
N TYR A 68 -7.45 -4.50 -2.94
CA TYR A 68 -6.96 -3.16 -2.70
C TYR A 68 -5.78 -2.86 -3.63
N THR A 69 -5.78 -1.70 -4.27
CA THR A 69 -4.63 -1.24 -5.05
C THR A 69 -3.81 -0.27 -4.21
N ALA A 70 -2.57 -0.64 -3.89
CA ALA A 70 -1.68 0.19 -3.10
C ALA A 70 -1.41 1.54 -3.76
N THR A 71 -1.35 2.60 -2.97
CA THR A 71 -1.03 3.95 -3.44
C THR A 71 0.42 4.29 -3.14
N GLN A 72 0.91 5.39 -3.71
CA GLN A 72 2.24 5.90 -3.36
C GLN A 72 2.36 6.30 -1.89
N ALA A 73 1.29 6.82 -1.28
CA ALA A 73 1.31 7.20 0.14
C ALA A 73 1.46 5.98 1.05
N ASP A 74 0.96 4.81 0.65
CA ASP A 74 1.11 3.56 1.41
C ASP A 74 2.56 3.07 1.35
N VAL A 75 3.21 3.14 0.18
CA VAL A 75 4.64 2.81 0.03
C VAL A 75 5.51 3.77 0.84
N ASP A 76 5.19 5.06 0.81
CA ASP A 76 5.92 6.08 1.57
C ASP A 76 5.79 5.87 3.09
N ALA A 77 4.60 5.43 3.56
CA ALA A 77 4.35 5.05 4.95
C ALA A 77 5.17 3.81 5.37
N GLY A 78 5.37 2.87 4.44
CA GLY A 78 6.23 1.70 4.63
C GLY A 78 5.59 0.55 5.41
N GLU A 79 4.27 0.57 5.59
CA GLU A 79 3.48 -0.50 6.19
C GLU A 79 1.99 -0.30 5.82
N LEU A 80 1.26 -1.41 5.64
CA LEU A 80 -0.17 -1.42 5.41
C LEU A 80 -0.85 -2.36 6.40
N THR A 81 -1.73 -1.85 7.25
CA THR A 81 -2.44 -2.62 8.28
C THR A 81 -3.93 -2.67 7.99
N ASN A 82 -4.55 -3.81 8.26
CA ASN A 82 -5.96 -4.02 7.94
C ASN A 82 -6.65 -4.87 9.00
N THR A 83 -7.63 -4.31 9.72
CA THR A 83 -8.35 -4.94 10.85
C THR A 83 -9.84 -5.02 10.57
N ALA A 84 -10.40 -6.23 10.58
CA ALA A 84 -11.84 -6.45 10.37
C ALA A 84 -12.47 -7.31 11.48
N THR A 85 -13.79 -7.22 11.58
CA THR A 85 -14.66 -8.09 12.39
C THR A 85 -15.63 -8.83 11.45
N ALA A 86 -16.66 -9.47 12.00
CA ALA A 86 -17.77 -10.00 11.22
C ALA A 86 -19.10 -9.68 11.89
N THR A 87 -20.16 -9.64 11.07
CA THR A 87 -21.55 -9.48 11.51
C THR A 87 -22.41 -10.61 10.95
N GLY A 88 -23.67 -10.64 11.37
CA GLY A 88 -24.69 -11.57 10.88
C GLY A 88 -25.97 -11.49 11.70
N THR A 89 -27.01 -12.16 11.23
CA THR A 89 -28.34 -12.17 11.83
C THR A 89 -28.71 -13.58 12.31
N PRO A 90 -28.74 -13.84 13.64
CA PRO A 90 -29.23 -15.10 14.19
C PRO A 90 -30.77 -15.14 14.20
N PRO A 91 -31.41 -16.28 14.53
CA PRO A 91 -32.86 -16.38 14.61
C PRO A 91 -33.47 -15.44 15.67
N PRO A 92 -34.73 -15.00 15.51
CA PRO A 92 -35.40 -14.12 16.46
C PRO A 92 -35.33 -14.64 17.90
N GLY A 93 -35.01 -13.75 18.84
CA GLY A 93 -34.83 -14.11 20.26
C GLY A 93 -33.41 -14.58 20.62
N THR A 94 -32.49 -14.59 19.65
CA THR A 94 -31.06 -14.83 19.88
C THR A 94 -30.26 -13.56 19.57
N GLU A 95 -29.21 -13.32 20.34
CA GLU A 95 -28.26 -12.22 20.10
C GLU A 95 -26.96 -12.79 19.54
N LEU A 96 -26.35 -12.08 18.58
CA LEU A 96 -25.00 -12.39 18.12
C LEU A 96 -24.01 -11.71 19.07
N PRO A 97 -23.17 -12.48 19.82
CA PRO A 97 -22.16 -11.86 20.66
C PRO A 97 -21.15 -11.04 19.83
N PRO A 98 -20.46 -10.06 20.44
CA PRO A 98 -19.41 -9.32 19.77
C PRO A 98 -18.36 -10.25 19.17
N VAL A 99 -18.05 -10.05 17.89
CA VAL A 99 -17.00 -10.81 17.19
C VAL A 99 -15.66 -10.12 17.41
N PRO A 100 -14.65 -10.81 17.95
CA PRO A 100 -13.32 -10.21 18.13
C PRO A 100 -12.71 -9.84 16.77
N PRO A 101 -11.93 -8.74 16.70
CA PRO A 101 -11.27 -8.35 15.46
C PRO A 101 -10.18 -9.34 15.05
N SER A 102 -9.89 -9.37 13.75
CA SER A 102 -8.74 -10.02 13.13
C SER A 102 -8.02 -9.02 12.26
N ASP A 103 -6.71 -8.91 12.47
CA ASP A 103 -5.81 -8.03 11.73
C ASP A 103 -4.88 -8.80 10.80
N VAL A 104 -4.30 -8.06 9.86
CA VAL A 104 -3.16 -8.47 9.04
C VAL A 104 -2.32 -7.23 8.78
N ASP A 105 -0.99 -7.39 8.91
CA ASP A 105 -0.01 -6.34 8.66
C ASP A 105 0.88 -6.76 7.50
N ILE A 106 1.04 -5.85 6.53
CA ILE A 106 1.89 -6.03 5.36
C ILE A 106 3.04 -5.03 5.49
N PRO A 107 4.26 -5.47 5.83
CA PRO A 107 5.40 -4.58 5.87
C PRO A 107 5.68 -4.01 4.47
N GLY A 108 6.16 -2.77 4.42
CA GLY A 108 6.64 -2.14 3.19
C GLY A 108 8.15 -2.11 3.11
N GLU A 109 8.71 -2.36 1.94
CA GLU A 109 10.13 -2.16 1.68
C GLU A 109 10.37 -0.79 1.03
N ARG A 110 11.12 0.07 1.71
CA ARG A 110 11.44 1.41 1.20
C ARG A 110 12.86 1.45 0.68
N THR A 111 13.01 1.68 -0.62
CA THR A 111 14.27 1.74 -1.36
C THR A 111 14.46 3.12 -1.98
N PRO A 112 14.87 4.15 -1.19
CA PRO A 112 15.16 5.47 -1.76
C PRO A 112 16.36 5.42 -2.71
N GLY A 113 16.29 6.16 -3.81
CA GLY A 113 17.37 6.22 -4.79
C GLY A 113 17.32 7.51 -5.59
N LEU A 114 18.49 8.13 -5.79
CA LEU A 114 18.64 9.31 -6.64
C LEU A 114 19.75 9.07 -7.64
N LEU A 115 19.52 9.48 -8.87
CA LEU A 115 20.52 9.59 -9.91
C LEU A 115 20.61 11.05 -10.37
N VAL A 116 21.83 11.57 -10.45
CA VAL A 116 22.08 12.89 -11.01
C VAL A 116 22.81 12.73 -12.33
N THR A 117 22.33 13.40 -13.37
CA THR A 117 23.06 13.57 -14.62
C THR A 117 23.47 15.02 -14.79
N LYS A 118 24.69 15.23 -15.29
CA LYS A 118 25.26 16.55 -15.57
C LYS A 118 25.70 16.57 -17.02
N THR A 119 25.23 17.57 -17.77
CA THR A 119 25.62 17.81 -19.15
C THR A 119 26.07 19.26 -19.33
N SER A 120 26.85 19.52 -20.37
CA SER A 120 27.21 20.87 -20.82
C SER A 120 26.78 21.07 -22.27
N ASP A 121 26.56 22.32 -22.64
CA ASP A 121 26.36 22.74 -24.04
C ASP A 121 27.67 22.83 -24.83
N ALA A 122 28.82 22.91 -24.14
CA ALA A 122 30.14 22.94 -24.75
C ALA A 122 30.77 21.54 -24.84
N GLU A 123 31.25 21.16 -26.02
CA GLU A 123 32.09 19.97 -26.24
C GLU A 123 33.60 20.29 -26.14
N LEU A 124 33.99 21.52 -26.49
CA LEU A 124 35.37 22.00 -26.48
C LEU A 124 35.44 23.43 -25.93
N LEU A 125 36.57 23.71 -25.28
CA LEU A 125 36.94 25.06 -24.87
C LEU A 125 37.85 25.64 -25.94
N THR A 126 37.40 26.71 -26.61
CA THR A 126 38.12 27.27 -27.76
C THR A 126 38.64 28.68 -27.53
N THR A 127 38.04 29.42 -26.60
CA THR A 127 38.43 30.80 -26.29
C THR A 127 38.30 31.10 -24.80
N ALA A 128 39.13 32.03 -24.31
CA ALA A 128 38.96 32.57 -22.96
C ALA A 128 37.68 33.42 -22.90
N GLY A 129 36.92 33.29 -21.81
CA GLY A 129 35.63 33.97 -21.65
C GLY A 129 34.45 33.27 -22.33
N GLN A 130 34.62 32.05 -22.84
CA GLN A 130 33.52 31.22 -23.33
C GLN A 130 32.55 30.89 -22.17
N GLU A 131 31.29 31.28 -22.33
CA GLU A 131 30.21 30.87 -21.43
C GLU A 131 29.86 29.40 -21.69
N ILE A 132 29.65 28.64 -20.62
CA ILE A 132 29.27 27.23 -20.68
C ILE A 132 28.05 27.05 -19.79
N THR A 133 26.97 26.56 -20.37
CA THR A 133 25.76 26.22 -19.64
C THR A 133 25.82 24.77 -19.20
N TYR A 134 25.75 24.53 -17.90
CA TYR A 134 25.60 23.19 -17.34
C TYR A 134 24.13 22.91 -17.01
N THR A 135 23.63 21.78 -17.47
CA THR A 135 22.29 21.29 -17.10
C THR A 135 22.44 20.10 -16.15
N PHE A 136 21.70 20.15 -15.05
CA PHE A 136 21.60 19.06 -14.08
C PHE A 136 20.19 18.51 -14.10
N ALA A 137 20.05 17.19 -14.20
CA ALA A 137 18.79 16.51 -13.99
C ALA A 137 18.92 15.56 -12.80
N VAL A 138 17.95 15.60 -11.89
CA VAL A 138 17.83 14.69 -10.76
C VAL A 138 16.66 13.76 -11.01
N LEU A 139 16.91 12.46 -10.96
CA LEU A 139 15.92 11.40 -11.15
C LEU A 139 15.77 10.61 -9.85
N ASN A 140 14.52 10.45 -9.39
CA ASN A 140 14.21 9.46 -8.37
C ASN A 140 14.21 8.08 -9.02
N THR A 141 15.13 7.22 -8.59
CA THR A 141 15.24 5.83 -9.04
C THR A 141 14.74 4.85 -7.98
N GLY A 142 14.27 5.36 -6.85
CA GLY A 142 13.69 4.57 -5.76
C GLY A 142 12.17 4.47 -5.84
N ASN A 143 11.60 3.78 -4.86
CA ASN A 143 10.15 3.57 -4.76
C ASN A 143 9.43 4.51 -3.77
N VAL A 144 10.17 5.36 -3.06
CA VAL A 144 9.60 6.35 -2.13
C VAL A 144 9.64 7.75 -2.72
N THR A 145 8.68 8.58 -2.37
CA THR A 145 8.69 10.01 -2.69
C THR A 145 9.87 10.70 -2.00
N ILE A 146 10.69 11.42 -2.78
CA ILE A 146 11.80 12.23 -2.28
C ILE A 146 11.45 13.70 -2.48
N THR A 147 11.35 14.46 -1.38
CA THR A 147 11.15 15.91 -1.42
C THR A 147 12.48 16.64 -1.40
N ASP A 148 12.50 17.86 -1.94
CA ASP A 148 13.66 18.77 -1.90
C ASP A 148 14.96 18.19 -2.50
N ALA A 149 14.82 17.30 -3.50
CA ALA A 149 15.96 16.74 -4.21
C ALA A 149 16.66 17.83 -5.03
N VAL A 150 17.88 18.18 -4.61
CA VAL A 150 18.72 19.18 -5.28
C VAL A 150 20.08 18.58 -5.66
N PRO A 151 20.64 18.89 -6.84
CA PRO A 151 21.98 18.47 -7.18
C PRO A 151 23.00 19.23 -6.32
N VAL A 152 24.00 18.52 -5.79
CA VAL A 152 25.11 19.12 -5.04
C VAL A 152 26.39 18.95 -5.84
N GLU A 153 26.94 20.06 -6.32
CA GLU A 153 28.24 20.07 -6.96
C GLU A 153 29.35 19.95 -5.91
N THR A 154 30.20 18.94 -6.04
CA THR A 154 31.30 18.69 -5.08
C THR A 154 32.67 19.07 -5.64
N ALA A 155 32.81 19.18 -6.97
CA ALA A 155 34.07 19.51 -7.61
C ALA A 155 33.85 20.27 -8.91
N PHE A 156 34.34 21.50 -8.97
CA PHE A 156 34.35 22.31 -10.18
C PHE A 156 35.77 22.82 -10.45
N SER A 157 36.29 22.58 -11.65
CA SER A 157 37.65 22.96 -12.03
C SER A 157 37.73 24.25 -12.84
N GLY A 158 36.59 24.85 -13.21
CA GLY A 158 36.56 26.13 -13.90
C GLY A 158 37.00 27.27 -12.97
N SER A 159 37.74 28.23 -13.52
CA SER A 159 38.20 29.43 -12.80
C SER A 159 37.54 30.72 -13.28
N GLY A 160 36.57 30.62 -14.20
CA GLY A 160 35.78 31.74 -14.69
C GLY A 160 34.76 32.23 -13.66
N SER A 161 34.16 33.38 -13.93
CA SER A 161 33.09 34.00 -13.12
C SER A 161 31.74 33.86 -13.79
#